data_AF-A0A3S1PFA4-F1
#
_entry.id   AF-A0A3S1PFA4-F1
#
_cell.length_a   1.000
_cell.length_b   1.000
_cell.length_c   1.000
_cell.angle_alpha   90.00
_cell.angle_beta   90.00
_cell.angle_gamma   90.00
#
_symmetry.space_group_name_H-M   'P 1'
#
loop_
_entity.id
_entity.type
_entity.pdbx_description
1 polymer ?
#
loop_
_entity_poly.entity_id
_entity_poly.type
_entity_poly.pdbx_seq_one_letter_code
_entity_poly.pdbx_strand_id
1 'polypeptide(L)'
;ERHGLAPPRAAFLGYSNGANVVSSLMLLHPGLVRQAALLRAMPVLDTSPMTDLGGTRVLIIAGAADQAYGPFAPALVTLFSERRAEVDARIVASGHEFGAADAAIARQWLAGPMPTA
;
A
#
# COMPACT_ATOMS: atom_id res chain seq x y z
N GLU A 1 9.51 11.71 -16.76
CA GLU A 1 9.93 12.41 -18.01
C GLU A 1 10.24 13.90 -17.82
N ARG A 2 9.36 14.74 -17.24
CA ARG A 2 9.72 16.17 -16.96
C ARG A 2 10.85 16.37 -15.92
N HIS A 3 10.94 15.48 -14.93
CA HIS A 3 11.87 15.61 -13.81
C HIS A 3 12.91 14.47 -13.74
N GLY A 4 13.05 13.67 -14.81
CA GLY A 4 13.97 12.51 -14.80
C GLY A 4 13.62 11.40 -13.80
N LEU A 5 12.44 11.45 -13.17
CA LEU A 5 11.98 10.41 -12.26
C LEU A 5 11.58 9.15 -13.04
N ALA A 6 12.03 8.00 -12.55
CA ALA A 6 11.64 6.67 -13.03
C ALA A 6 10.65 6.07 -12.03
N PRO A 7 9.33 6.01 -12.34
CA PRO A 7 8.31 5.50 -11.41
C PRO A 7 8.61 4.11 -10.83
N PRO A 8 9.17 3.14 -11.58
CA PRO A 8 9.52 1.84 -11.03
C PRO A 8 10.62 1.86 -9.95
N ARG A 9 11.35 2.98 -9.81
CA ARG A 9 12.38 3.20 -8.78
C ARG A 9 11.89 4.08 -7.64
N ALA A 10 10.63 4.50 -7.65
CA ALA A 10 10.03 5.34 -6.63
C ALA A 10 9.17 4.51 -5.68
N ALA A 11 9.12 4.94 -4.42
CA ALA A 11 8.14 4.47 -3.45
C ALA A 11 6.96 5.44 -3.38
N PHE A 12 5.75 4.91 -3.49
CA PHE A 12 4.51 5.67 -3.37
C PHE A 12 4.02 5.58 -1.93
N LEU A 13 3.83 6.72 -1.28
CA LEU A 13 3.28 6.80 0.07
C LEU A 13 1.94 7.52 0.00
N GLY A 14 0.89 6.88 0.49
CA GLY A 14 -0.44 7.46 0.58
C GLY A 14 -1.01 7.35 1.98
N TYR A 15 -1.82 8.34 2.36
CA TYR A 15 -2.60 8.35 3.59
C TYR A 15 -4.09 8.46 3.27
N SER A 16 -4.91 7.58 3.87
CA SER A 16 -6.36 7.54 3.75
C SER A 16 -6.78 7.58 2.27
N ASN A 17 -7.46 8.63 1.80
CA ASN A 17 -7.83 8.77 0.39
C ASN A 17 -6.61 8.74 -0.56
N GLY A 18 -5.48 9.34 -0.19
CA GLY A 18 -4.25 9.26 -0.97
C GLY A 18 -3.73 7.82 -1.10
N ALA A 19 -3.90 7.01 -0.04
CA ALA A 19 -3.57 5.59 -0.09
C ALA A 19 -4.52 4.81 -1.01
N ASN A 20 -5.81 5.14 -0.99
CA ASN A 20 -6.81 4.55 -1.88
C ASN A 20 -6.52 4.88 -3.35
N VAL A 21 -6.08 6.11 -3.65
CA VAL A 21 -5.65 6.50 -5.01
C VAL A 21 -4.44 5.66 -5.46
N VAL A 22 -3.43 5.49 -4.60
CA VAL A 22 -2.25 4.65 -4.93
C VAL A 22 -2.67 3.19 -5.13
N SER A 23 -3.56 2.66 -4.27
CA SER A 23 -4.10 1.31 -4.41
C SER A 23 -4.83 1.11 -5.74
N SER A 24 -5.69 2.05 -6.13
CA SER A 24 -6.39 2.01 -7.42
C SER A 24 -5.42 2.14 -8.60
N LEU A 25 -4.41 2.99 -8.50
CA LEU A 25 -3.35 3.13 -9.51
C LEU A 25 -2.63 1.80 -9.75
N MET A 26 -2.29 1.08 -8.68
CA MET A 26 -1.66 -0.24 -8.78
C MET A 26 -2.55 -1.25 -9.51
N LEU A 27 -3.84 -1.29 -9.16
CA LEU A 27 -4.79 -2.25 -9.76
C LEU A 27 -5.10 -1.92 -11.22
N LEU A 28 -5.19 -0.65 -11.58
CA LEU A 28 -5.58 -0.19 -12.93
C LEU A 28 -4.39 -0.04 -13.89
N HIS A 29 -3.18 0.16 -13.36
CA HIS A 29 -1.97 0.43 -14.16
C HIS A 29 -0.78 -0.42 -13.66
N PRO A 30 -0.79 -1.75 -13.93
CA PRO A 30 0.29 -2.65 -13.50
C PRO A 30 1.67 -2.20 -13.98
N GLY A 31 2.68 -2.42 -13.14
CA GLY A 31 4.08 -2.12 -13.44
C GLY A 31 4.52 -0.68 -13.20
N LEU A 32 3.58 0.26 -13.03
CA LEU A 32 3.89 1.67 -12.74
C LEU A 32 4.39 1.85 -11.30
N VAL A 33 3.74 1.19 -10.34
CA VAL A 33 4.09 1.21 -8.93
C VAL A 33 4.74 -0.12 -8.57
N ARG A 34 6.00 -0.09 -8.13
CA ARG A 34 6.74 -1.28 -7.65
C ARG A 34 6.79 -1.36 -6.12
N GLN A 35 6.57 -0.23 -5.45
CA GLN A 35 6.66 -0.10 -4.00
C GLN A 35 5.58 0.88 -3.53
N ALA A 36 4.70 0.43 -2.63
CA ALA A 36 3.68 1.29 -2.04
C ALA A 36 3.60 1.13 -0.51
N ALA A 37 3.48 2.25 0.20
CA ALA A 37 3.13 2.30 1.61
C ALA A 37 1.75 2.98 1.75
N LEU A 38 0.80 2.24 2.28
CA LEU A 38 -0.61 2.58 2.31
C LEU A 38 -1.07 2.71 3.77
N LEU A 39 -1.21 3.94 4.24
CA LEU A 39 -1.64 4.23 5.60
C LEU A 39 -3.15 4.42 5.63
N ARG A 40 -3.86 3.63 6.45
CA ARG A 40 -5.33 3.69 6.62
C ARG A 40 -6.10 3.54 5.30
N ALA A 41 -5.61 2.67 4.43
CA ALA A 41 -6.24 2.39 3.15
C ALA A 41 -7.41 1.40 3.29
N MET A 42 -8.32 1.46 2.33
CA MET A 42 -9.40 0.51 2.14
C MET A 42 -9.60 0.23 0.64
N PRO A 43 -10.22 -0.89 0.26
CA PRO A 43 -10.67 -1.09 -1.11
C PRO A 43 -11.73 -0.03 -1.47
N VAL A 44 -11.59 0.58 -2.65
CA VAL A 44 -12.53 1.63 -3.13
C VAL A 44 -13.07 1.38 -4.54
N LEU A 45 -12.61 0.31 -5.20
CA LEU A 45 -13.10 -0.07 -6.52
C LEU A 45 -14.19 -1.13 -6.36
N ASP A 46 -15.39 -0.85 -6.85
CA ASP A 46 -16.49 -1.83 -6.87
C ASP A 46 -16.12 -3.06 -7.71
N THR A 47 -15.43 -2.82 -8.82
CA THR A 47 -14.84 -3.85 -9.68
C THR A 47 -13.41 -3.45 -10.02
N SER A 48 -12.48 -4.39 -9.93
CA SER A 48 -11.09 -4.20 -10.36
C SER A 48 -10.70 -5.27 -11.38
N PRO A 49 -9.90 -4.92 -12.41
CA PRO A 49 -9.42 -5.91 -13.38
C PRO A 49 -8.59 -6.98 -12.68
N MET A 50 -8.50 -8.18 -13.25
CA MET A 50 -7.59 -9.25 -12.79
C MET A 50 -6.15 -8.94 -13.19
N THR A 51 -5.52 -8.06 -12.41
CA THR A 51 -4.15 -7.57 -12.56
C THR A 51 -3.17 -8.41 -11.76
N ASP A 52 -2.04 -8.80 -12.37
CA ASP A 52 -0.89 -9.38 -11.69
C ASP A 52 0.01 -8.27 -11.12
N LEU A 53 0.26 -8.32 -9.81
CA LEU A 53 1.13 -7.41 -9.07
C LEU A 53 2.46 -8.08 -8.68
N GLY A 54 2.83 -9.19 -9.32
CA GLY A 54 4.12 -9.84 -9.14
C GLY A 54 5.29 -8.86 -9.22
N GLY A 55 6.25 -8.99 -8.30
CA GLY A 55 7.39 -8.08 -8.18
C GLY A 55 7.05 -6.68 -7.63
N THR A 56 5.84 -6.51 -7.08
CA THR A 56 5.40 -5.32 -6.33
C THR A 56 5.37 -5.64 -4.85
N ARG A 57 5.97 -4.79 -4.02
CA ARG A 57 5.85 -4.87 -2.55
C ARG A 57 4.94 -3.77 -2.01
N VAL A 58 4.12 -4.11 -1.02
CA VAL A 58 3.12 -3.23 -0.45
C VAL A 58 3.16 -3.31 1.07
N LEU A 59 3.35 -2.17 1.72
CA LEU A 59 3.13 -2.00 3.14
C LEU A 59 1.71 -1.46 3.36
N ILE A 60 0.92 -2.12 4.20
CA ILE A 60 -0.41 -1.65 4.63
C ILE A 60 -0.35 -1.43 6.13
N ILE A 61 -0.64 -0.21 6.60
CA ILE A 61 -0.70 0.10 8.04
C ILE A 61 -2.11 0.55 8.43
N ALA A 62 -2.80 -0.29 9.20
CA ALA A 62 -4.09 0.01 9.81
C ALA A 62 -3.95 0.51 11.25
N GLY A 63 -4.91 1.31 11.71
CA GLY A 63 -5.02 1.72 13.11
C GLY A 63 -5.99 0.82 13.87
N ALA A 64 -5.58 0.28 15.02
CA ALA A 64 -6.44 -0.55 15.88
C ALA A 64 -7.61 0.25 16.47
N ALA A 65 -7.42 1.55 16.71
CA ALA A 65 -8.47 2.44 17.19
C ALA A 65 -9.29 3.08 16.06
N ASP A 66 -8.96 2.80 14.78
CA ASP A 66 -9.73 3.26 13.64
C ASP A 66 -10.95 2.34 13.41
N GLN A 67 -12.04 2.66 14.09
CA GLN A 67 -13.28 1.88 14.03
C GLN A 67 -13.99 2.01 12.67
N ALA A 68 -13.74 3.10 11.92
CA ALA A 68 -14.44 3.37 10.67
C ALA A 68 -13.78 2.65 9.49
N TYR A 69 -12.45 2.69 9.40
CA TYR A 69 -11.72 2.19 8.23
C TYR A 69 -10.86 0.96 8.53
N GLY A 70 -10.46 0.76 9.79
CA GLY A 70 -9.68 -0.40 10.22
C GLY A 70 -10.27 -1.76 9.79
N PRO A 71 -11.61 -1.99 9.88
CA PRO A 71 -12.22 -3.24 9.45
C PRO A 71 -12.04 -3.59 7.97
N PHE A 72 -11.69 -2.64 7.10
CA PHE A 72 -11.48 -2.90 5.67
C PHE A 72 -10.04 -3.32 5.31
N ALA A 73 -9.08 -3.16 6.23
CA ALA A 73 -7.69 -3.49 5.96
C ALA A 73 -7.47 -4.98 5.60
N PRO A 74 -8.11 -5.98 6.27
CA PRO A 74 -7.98 -7.38 5.88
C PRO A 74 -8.43 -7.65 4.44
N ALA A 75 -9.51 -7.00 3.98
CA ALA A 75 -9.99 -7.16 2.61
C ALA A 75 -8.97 -6.63 1.58
N LEU A 76 -8.30 -5.51 1.89
CA LEU A 76 -7.23 -4.98 1.04
C LEU A 76 -5.99 -5.89 1.00
N VAL A 77 -5.62 -6.47 2.15
CA VAL A 77 -4.52 -7.46 2.24
C VAL A 77 -4.82 -8.69 1.39
N THR A 78 -6.04 -9.25 1.50
CA THR A 78 -6.48 -10.39 0.69
C THR A 78 -6.43 -10.04 -0.79
N LEU A 79 -7.02 -8.90 -1.19
CA LEU A 79 -7.03 -8.44 -2.58
C LEU A 79 -5.62 -8.40 -3.17
N PHE A 80 -4.64 -7.81 -2.48
CA PHE A 80 -3.28 -7.71 -3.01
C PHE A 80 -2.50 -9.02 -2.96
N SER A 81 -2.72 -9.84 -1.94
CA SER A 81 -2.10 -11.17 -1.84
C SER A 81 -2.56 -12.08 -2.97
N GLU A 82 -3.85 -12.07 -3.29
CA GLU A 82 -4.43 -12.80 -4.44
C GLU A 82 -3.87 -12.33 -5.78
N ARG A 83 -3.40 -11.08 -5.84
CA ARG A 83 -2.73 -10.51 -7.02
C ARG A 83 -1.21 -10.65 -6.98
N ARG A 84 -0.68 -11.53 -6.12
CA ARG A 84 0.77 -11.85 -6.04
C ARG A 84 1.67 -10.69 -5.62
N ALA A 85 1.11 -9.64 -5.02
CA ALA A 85 1.93 -8.63 -4.37
C ALA A 85 2.56 -9.21 -3.09
N GLU A 86 3.77 -8.78 -2.76
CA GLU A 86 4.38 -9.04 -1.45
C GLU A 86 3.80 -8.05 -0.44
N VAL A 87 2.85 -8.52 0.40
CA VAL A 87 2.14 -7.67 1.36
C VAL A 87 2.76 -7.77 2.75
N ASP A 88 3.21 -6.64 3.29
CA ASP A 88 3.55 -6.45 4.69
C ASP A 88 2.40 -5.68 5.38
N ALA A 89 1.58 -6.38 6.16
CA ALA A 89 0.44 -5.79 6.84
C ALA A 89 0.76 -5.54 8.32
N ARG A 90 0.52 -4.32 8.79
CA ARG A 90 0.81 -3.87 10.15
C ARG A 90 -0.41 -3.21 10.76
N ILE A 91 -0.54 -3.37 12.08
CA ILE A 91 -1.54 -2.68 12.89
C ILE A 91 -0.79 -1.87 13.95
N VAL A 92 -1.13 -0.60 14.08
CA VAL A 92 -0.63 0.30 15.14
C VAL A 92 -1.74 0.65 16.11
N ALA A 93 -1.40 1.05 17.34
CA ALA A 93 -2.41 1.40 18.35
C ALA A 93 -3.25 2.65 17.99
N SER A 94 -2.76 3.49 17.08
CA SER A 94 -3.41 4.73 16.66
C SER A 94 -4.80 4.53 16.06
N GLY A 95 -5.57 5.61 16.01
CA GLY A 95 -6.81 5.71 15.24
C GLY A 95 -6.55 6.01 13.77
N HIS A 96 -7.39 6.85 13.18
CA HIS A 96 -7.23 7.25 11.78
C HIS A 96 -5.94 8.06 11.57
N GLU A 97 -5.55 8.91 12.52
CA GLU A 97 -4.32 9.68 12.39
C GLU A 97 -3.06 8.80 12.26
N PHE A 98 -2.10 9.27 11.46
CA PHE A 98 -0.77 8.70 11.34
C PHE A 98 0.22 9.40 12.29
N GLY A 99 1.30 8.72 12.65
CA GLY A 99 2.30 9.28 13.54
C GLY A 99 3.65 8.57 13.52
N ALA A 100 4.39 8.71 14.62
CA ALA A 100 5.76 8.22 14.73
C ALA A 100 5.87 6.69 14.53
N ALA A 101 4.87 5.92 14.97
CA ALA A 101 4.82 4.48 14.77
C ALA A 101 4.74 4.12 13.28
N ASP A 102 3.85 4.78 12.52
CA ASP A 102 3.73 4.58 11.08
C ASP A 102 5.03 4.93 10.35
N ALA A 103 5.64 6.07 10.69
CA ALA A 103 6.91 6.50 10.10
C ALA A 103 8.06 5.54 10.43
N ALA A 104 8.11 4.98 11.63
CA ALA A 104 9.12 4.00 12.02
C ALA A 104 8.98 2.70 11.22
N ILE A 105 7.76 2.19 11.09
CA ILE A 105 7.46 0.99 10.29
C ILE A 105 7.80 1.23 8.82
N ALA A 106 7.34 2.35 8.24
CA ALA A 106 7.60 2.68 6.84
C ALA A 106 9.10 2.81 6.55
N ARG A 107 9.87 3.43 7.46
CA ARG A 107 11.33 3.54 7.34
C ARG A 107 12.02 2.16 7.35
N GLN A 108 11.62 1.28 8.27
CA GLN A 108 12.17 -0.07 8.36
C GLN A 108 11.85 -0.88 7.10
N TRP A 109 10.60 -0.81 6.64
CA TRP A 109 10.16 -1.47 5.42
C TRP A 109 10.90 -0.95 4.18
N LEU A 110 11.11 0.36 4.07
CA LEU A 110 11.87 0.97 2.97
C LEU A 110 13.32 0.48 2.92
N ALA A 111 13.96 0.30 4.08
CA ALA A 111 15.33 -0.21 4.20
C ALA A 111 15.45 -1.71 3.88
N GLY A 112 14.34 -2.45 3.81
CA GLY A 112 14.31 -3.86 3.45
C GLY A 112 14.61 -4.11 1.96
N PRO A 113 15.02 -5.34 1.61
CA PRO A 113 15.31 -5.72 0.23
C PRO A 113 14.07 -5.63 -0.67
N MET A 114 14.28 -5.39 -1.96
CA MET A 114 13.21 -5.48 -2.96
C MET A 114 12.96 -6.94 -3.34
N PRO A 115 11.70 -7.33 -3.62
CA PRO A 115 11.43 -8.64 -4.18
C PRO A 115 12.24 -8.83 -5.47
N THR A 116 12.96 -9.95 -5.54
CA THR A 116 13.57 -10.43 -6.78
C THR A 116 12.45 -10.91 -7.70
N ALA A 117 12.44 -10.41 -8.94
CA ALA A 117 11.46 -10.75 -9.98
C ALA A 117 11.48 -12.23 -10.35
#